data_AF-A0A7T5E4B6-F1
#
_entry.id   AF-A0A7T5E4B6-F1
#
_cell.length_a   1.000
_cell.length_b   1.000
_cell.length_c   1.000
_cell.angle_alpha   90.00
_cell.angle_beta   90.00
_cell.angle_gamma   90.00
#
_symmetry.space_group_name_H-M   'P 1'
#
loop_
_entity.id
_entity.type
_entity.pdbx_description
1 polymer ?
#
loop_
_entity_poly.entity_id
_entity_poly.type
_entity_poly.pdbx_seq_one_letter_code
_entity_poly.pdbx_strand_id
1 'polypeptide(L)' 'MQADVTQEDVAKALGVTDHTYRNWVKGRARAQLTIRQVKALCNVLRCELRDLPDDFFEQ' A
#
# COMPACT_ATOMS: atom_id res chain seq x y z
N MET A 1 5.41 -21.01 -5.95
CA MET A 1 6.17 -19.99 -5.20
C MET A 1 5.28 -18.75 -5.15
N GLN A 2 4.62 -18.48 -4.03
CA GLN A 2 3.81 -17.28 -3.84
C GLN A 2 4.82 -16.18 -3.51
N ALA A 3 5.06 -15.25 -4.45
CA ALA A 3 5.94 -14.13 -4.16
C ALA A 3 5.21 -13.23 -3.17
N ASP A 4 5.71 -13.18 -1.93
CA ASP A 4 5.33 -12.17 -0.94
C ASP A 4 5.54 -10.79 -1.56
N VAL A 5 4.46 -10.02 -1.68
CA VAL A 5 4.51 -8.64 -2.15
C VAL A 5 5.31 -7.83 -1.14
N THR A 6 6.39 -7.19 -1.56
CA THR A 6 7.22 -6.39 -0.65
C THR A 6 6.70 -4.97 -0.52
N GLN A 7 7.14 -4.25 0.52
CA GLN A 7 6.84 -2.82 0.67
C GLN A 7 7.32 -1.99 -0.53
N GLU A 8 8.43 -2.39 -1.16
CA GLU A 8 8.98 -1.75 -2.35
C GLU A 8 8.06 -1.96 -3.56
N ASP A 9 7.51 -3.17 -3.74
CA ASP A 9 6.55 -3.45 -4.81
C ASP A 9 5.28 -2.60 -4.67
N VAL A 10 4.78 -2.44 -3.44
CA VAL A 10 3.63 -1.58 -3.16
C VAL A 10 3.98 -0.11 -3.45
N ALA A 11 5.12 0.38 -2.96
CA ALA A 11 5.55 1.76 -3.21
C ALA A 11 5.67 2.05 -4.71
N LYS A 12 6.27 1.13 -5.48
CA LYS A 12 6.41 1.20 -6.93
C LYS A 12 5.05 1.20 -7.63
N ALA A 13 4.13 0.32 -7.23
CA ALA A 13 2.77 0.25 -7.79
C ALA A 13 1.98 1.54 -7.54
N LEU A 14 2.20 2.18 -6.39
CA LEU A 14 1.55 3.43 -6.00
C LEU A 14 2.24 4.69 -6.56
N GLY A 15 3.43 4.55 -7.16
CA GLY A 15 4.23 5.67 -7.65
C GLY A 15 4.73 6.59 -6.54
N VAL A 16 4.99 6.02 -5.35
CA VAL A 16 5.56 6.74 -4.20
C VAL A 16 6.95 6.19 -3.87
N THR A 17 7.71 6.92 -3.05
CA THR A 17 9.00 6.44 -2.58
C THR A 17 8.82 5.39 -1.47
N ASP A 18 9.78 4.47 -1.32
CA ASP A 18 9.85 3.54 -0.19
C ASP A 18 9.78 4.31 1.15
N HIS A 19 10.45 5.46 1.25
CA HIS A 19 10.42 6.31 2.43
C HIS A 19 9.00 6.78 2.80
N THR A 20 8.22 7.23 1.81
CA THR A 20 6.83 7.64 2.00
C THR A 20 5.99 6.47 2.51
N TYR A 21 6.13 5.29 1.89
CA TYR A 21 5.40 4.09 2.30
C TYR A 21 5.76 3.68 3.74
N ARG A 22 7.05 3.68 4.11
CA ARG A 22 7.49 3.41 5.48
C ARG A 22 6.94 4.39 6.50
N ASN A 23 6.77 5.67 6.15
CA ASN A 23 6.17 6.65 7.05
C ASN A 23 4.70 6.34 7.33
N TRP A 24 3.97 5.79 6.35
CA TRP A 24 2.59 5.32 6.55
C TRP A 24 2.53 4.11 7.48
N VAL A 25 3.36 3.09 7.23
CA VAL A 25 3.44 1.88 8.07
C VAL A 25 3.83 2.21 9.52
N LYS A 26 4.68 3.22 9.73
CA LYS A 26 5.08 3.67 11.07
C LYS A 26 4.09 4.65 11.72
N GLY A 27 2.97 4.97 11.08
CA GLY A 27 1.99 5.95 11.57
C GLY A 27 2.52 7.39 11.66
N ARG A 28 3.63 7.70 10.98
CA ARG A 28 4.24 9.05 10.98
C ARG A 28 3.54 10.02 10.02
N ALA A 29 2.84 9.49 9.02
CA ALA A 29 2.05 10.24 8.08
C ALA A 29 0.82 9.42 7.66
N ARG A 30 -0.32 10.09 7.45
CA ARG A 30 -1.51 9.42 6.93
C ARG A 30 -1.42 9.27 5.41
N ALA A 31 -1.75 8.09 4.90
CA ALA A 31 -1.79 7.83 3.46
C ALA A 31 -2.98 8.58 2.83
N GLN A 32 -2.75 9.28 1.74
CA GLN A 32 -3.78 9.90 0.92
C GLN A 32 -3.65 9.36 -0.50
N LEU A 33 -4.41 8.32 -0.81
CA LEU A 33 -4.37 7.66 -2.11
C LEU A 33 -5.46 8.22 -3.02
N THR A 34 -5.09 8.44 -4.29
CA THR A 34 -6.07 8.64 -5.36
C THR A 34 -6.83 7.35 -5.67
N ILE A 35 -8.00 7.43 -6.30
CA ILE A 35 -8.76 6.24 -6.74
C ILE A 35 -7.90 5.31 -7.61
N ARG A 36 -7.02 5.87 -8.45
CA ARG A 36 -6.09 5.08 -9.28
C ARG A 36 -5.12 4.27 -8.42
N GLN A 37 -4.57 4.90 -7.39
CA GLN A 37 -3.64 4.26 -6.45
C GLN A 37 -4.34 3.18 -5.62
N VAL A 38 -5.57 3.41 -5.16
CA VAL A 38 -6.36 2.37 -4.48
C VAL A 38 -6.56 1.15 -5.38
N LYS A 39 -6.93 1.35 -6.65
CA LYS A 39 -7.05 0.24 -7.62
C LYS A 39 -5.72 -0.49 -7.84
N ALA A 40 -4.61 0.24 -7.92
CA ALA A 40 -3.28 -0.34 -8.05
C ALA A 40 -2.89 -1.17 -6.80
N LEU A 41 -3.26 -0.69 -5.62
CA LEU A 41 -3.05 -1.39 -4.34
C LEU A 41 -3.79 -2.73 -4.31
N CYS A 42 -5.09 -2.73 -4.62
CA CYS A 42 -5.88 -3.96 -4.71
C CYS A 42 -5.26 -4.96 -5.70
N ASN A 43 -4.79 -4.49 -6.86
CA ASN A 43 -4.18 -5.34 -7.86
C ASN A 43 -2.85 -5.95 -7.40
N VAL A 44 -1.97 -5.17 -6.75
CA VAL A 44 -0.67 -5.67 -6.30
C VAL A 44 -0.84 -6.64 -5.13
N LEU A 45 -1.73 -6.35 -4.19
CA LEU A 45 -2.05 -7.20 -3.04
C LEU A 45 -2.96 -8.38 -3.38
N ARG A 46 -3.55 -8.39 -4.59
CA ARG A 46 -4.51 -9.40 -5.05
C ARG A 46 -5.70 -9.55 -4.10
N CYS A 47 -6.22 -8.42 -3.62
CA CYS A 47 -7.34 -8.35 -2.69
C CYS A 47 -8.45 -7.43 -3.22
N GLU A 48 -9.63 -7.49 -2.62
CA GLU A 48 -10.70 -6.54 -2.88
C GLU A 48 -10.57 -5.29 -1.98
N LEU A 49 -11.27 -4.22 -2.34
CA LEU A 49 -11.26 -2.97 -1.55
C LEU A 49 -11.71 -3.19 -0.10
N ARG A 50 -12.65 -4.11 0.14
CA ARG A 50 -13.16 -4.44 1.48
C ARG A 50 -12.16 -5.19 2.36
N ASP A 51 -11.13 -5.77 1.75
CA ASP A 51 -10.08 -6.50 2.46
C ASP A 51 -8.92 -5.58 2.86
N LEU A 52 -8.90 -4.35 2.32
CA LEU A 52 -7.92 -3.34 2.73
C LEU A 52 -8.25 -2.87 4.15
N PRO A 53 -7.23 -2.68 4.99
CA PRO A 53 -7.40 -2.06 6.30
C PRO A 53 -7.70 -0.56 6.14
N ASP A 54 -8.24 0.03 7.20
CA ASP A 54 -8.55 1.45 7.24
C ASP A 54 -7.29 2.33 7.19
N ASP A 55 -6.18 1.84 7.76
CA ASP A 55 -4.87 2.51 7.73
C ASP A 55 -3.68 1.53 7.57
N PHE A 56 -2.52 2.06 7.17
CA PHE A 56 -1.31 1.27 6.89
C PHE A 56 -0.51 0.86 8.13
N PHE A 57 -0.78 1.46 9.30
CA PHE A 57 -0.06 1.19 10.55
C PHE A 57 -0.79 0.17 11.45
N GLU A 58 -1.92 -0.36 10.99
CA GLU A 58 -2.73 -1.36 11.70
C GLU A 58 -2.50 -2.80 11.20
N GLN A 59 -1.47 -3.00 10.35
CA GLN A 59 -1.15 -4.26 9.67
C GLN A 59 0.01 -5.02 10.30
#